data_AF-A0A971KGF4-F1
#
_entry.id   AF-A0A971KGF4-F1
#
_cell.length_a   1.000
_cell.length_b   1.000
_cell.length_c   1.000
_cell.angle_alpha   90.00
_cell.angle_beta   90.00
_cell.angle_gamma   90.00
#
_symmetry.space_group_name_H-M   'P 1'
#
loop_
_entity.id
_entity.type
_entity.pdbx_description
1 polymer ?
#
loop_
_entity_poly.entity_id
_entity_poly.type
_entity_poly.pdbx_seq_one_letter_code
_entity_poly.pdbx_strand_id
1 'polypeptide(L)' 'MAKTVKQISVFLENHSGQLADLAKILSDNNIDMRTLSIAEAADFGIVRMIVNDTDKTMAVL' A
#
# COMPACT_ATOMS: atom_id res chain seq x y z
N MET A 1 22.77 -15.30 -1.98
CA MET A 1 21.67 -15.16 -2.97
C MET A 1 20.84 -13.95 -2.58
N ALA A 2 20.66 -12.96 -3.47
CA ALA A 2 19.72 -11.87 -3.22
C ALA A 2 18.30 -12.41 -3.45
N LYS A 3 17.42 -12.25 -2.47
CA LYS A 3 16.01 -12.66 -2.56
C LYS A 3 15.19 -11.41 -2.87
N THR A 4 14.57 -11.35 -4.04
CA THR A 4 13.75 -10.21 -4.46
C THR A 4 12.39 -10.29 -3.79
N VAL A 5 11.87 -9.16 -3.30
CA VAL A 5 10.51 -9.04 -2.77
C VAL A 5 9.70 -8.10 -3.65
N LYS A 6 8.46 -8.47 -3.96
CA LYS A 6 7.53 -7.57 -4.66
C LYS A 6 7.00 -6.54 -3.65
N GLN A 7 7.01 -5.27 -4.04
CA GLN A 7 6.52 -4.14 -3.26
C GLN A 7 5.52 -3.36 -4.10
N ILE A 8 4.43 -2.90 -3.47
CA ILE A 8 3.43 -2.03 -4.11
C ILE A 8 3.72 -0.60 -3.68
N SER A 9 3.64 0.33 -4.63
CA SER A 9 3.72 1.76 -4.35
C SER A 9 2.41 2.42 -4.79
N VAL A 10 1.73 3.06 -3.85
CA VAL A 10 0.44 3.73 -4.06
C VAL A 10 0.63 5.22 -3.81
N PHE A 11 0.11 6.04 -4.72
CA PHE A 11 0.03 7.48 -4.52
C PHE A 11 -1.19 7.80 -3.67
N LEU A 12 -1.01 8.52 -2.57
CA LEU A 12 -2.08 9.05 -1.75
C LEU A 12 -2.08 10.56 -1.86
N GLU A 13 -3.23 11.13 -2.22
CA GLU A 13 -3.42 12.57 -2.13
C GLU A 13 -3.28 13.03 -0.67
N ASN A 14 -2.77 14.23 -0.45
CA ASN A 14 -2.60 14.77 0.89
C ASN A 14 -3.95 15.22 1.49
N HIS A 15 -4.81 14.26 1.80
CA HIS A 15 -6.05 14.48 2.53
C HIS A 15 -6.27 13.45 3.63
N SER A 16 -6.96 13.88 4.70
CA SER A 16 -7.20 13.03 5.86
C SER A 16 -8.08 11.84 5.49
N GLY A 17 -7.71 10.64 5.94
CA GLY A 17 -8.47 9.40 5.72
C GLY A 17 -7.91 8.47 4.65
N GLN A 18 -7.03 8.93 3.74
CA GLN A 18 -6.53 8.12 2.62
C GLN A 18 -5.87 6.81 3.03
N LEU A 19 -5.05 6.83 4.08
CA LEU A 19 -4.42 5.60 4.57
C LEU A 19 -5.45 4.63 5.18
N ALA A 20 -6.50 5.17 5.80
CA ALA A 20 -7.58 4.36 6.37
C ALA A 20 -8.42 3.73 5.26
N ASP A 21 -8.71 4.45 4.18
CA ASP A 21 -9.41 3.93 3.01
C ASP A 21 -8.60 2.83 2.32
N LEU A 22 -7.28 3.05 2.14
CA LEU A 22 -6.37 2.02 1.64
C LEU A 22 -6.40 0.78 2.54
N ALA A 23 -6.23 0.94 3.86
CA ALA A 23 -6.27 -0.17 4.80
C ALA A 23 -7.62 -0.90 4.78
N LYS A 24 -8.72 -0.17 4.60
CA LYS A 24 -10.07 -0.74 4.47
C LYS A 24 -10.21 -1.59 3.21
N ILE A 25 -9.74 -1.11 2.05
CA ILE A 25 -9.76 -1.91 0.81
C ILE A 25 -9.00 -3.22 0.99
N LEU A 26 -7.82 -3.18 1.62
CA LEU A 26 -7.04 -4.39 1.89
C LEU A 26 -7.77 -5.34 2.84
N SER A 27 -8.33 -4.82 3.94
CA SER A 27 -9.09 -5.61 4.93
C SER A 27 -10.34 -6.24 4.31
N ASP A 28 -11.12 -5.49 3.55
CA ASP A 28 -12.36 -5.96 2.90
C ASP A 28 -12.05 -7.09 1.88
N ASN A 29 -10.83 -7.11 1.34
CA ASN A 29 -10.33 -8.16 0.44
C ASN A 29 -9.47 -9.22 1.13
N ASN A 30 -9.40 -9.24 2.46
CA ASN A 30 -8.62 -10.21 3.23
C ASN A 30 -7.14 -10.28 2.80
N ILE A 31 -6.54 -9.11 2.61
CA ILE A 31 -5.12 -8.91 2.25
C ILE A 31 -4.37 -8.39 3.48
N ASP A 32 -3.32 -9.12 3.87
CA ASP A 32 -2.50 -8.73 5.01
C ASP A 32 -1.34 -7.84 4.55
N MET A 33 -1.30 -6.62 5.07
CA MET A 33 -0.15 -5.73 4.95
C MET A 33 0.92 -6.14 5.97
N ARG A 34 2.12 -6.50 5.51
CA ARG A 34 3.23 -6.95 6.37
C ARG A 34 4.10 -5.80 6.87
N THR A 35 4.32 -4.82 6.00
CA THR A 35 5.08 -3.61 6.33
C THR A 35 4.66 -2.49 5.38
N LEU A 36 4.80 -1.25 5.86
CA LEU A 36 4.60 -0.05 5.07
C LEU A 36 5.70 0.98 5.38
N SER A 37 5.98 1.82 4.39
CA SER A 37 6.74 3.05 4.55
C SER A 37 6.04 4.14 3.75
N ILE A 38 6.05 5.37 4.26
CA ILE A 38 5.44 6.51 3.60
C ILE A 38 6.54 7.51 3.30
N ALA A 39 6.65 7.94 2.04
CA ALA A 39 7.42 9.10 1.68
C ALA A 39 6.46 10.24 1.37
N GLU A 40 6.57 11.35 2.09
CA GLU A 40 5.72 12.53 1.91
C GLU A 40 6.41 13.59 1.04
N ALA A 41 5.61 14.26 0.21
CA ALA A 41 5.91 15.51 -0.46
C ALA A 41 4.77 16.50 -0.14
N ALA A 42 4.95 17.79 -0.45
CA ALA A 42 3.99 18.84 -0.07
C ALA A 42 2.54 18.52 -0.46
N ASP A 43 2.34 17.95 -1.65
CA ASP A 43 1.02 17.76 -2.24
C ASP A 43 0.51 16.31 -2.16
N PHE A 44 1.39 15.34 -1.83
CA PHE A 44 1.05 13.92 -1.84
C PHE A 44 2.00 13.04 -1.03
N GLY A 45 1.51 11.87 -0.63
CA GLY A 45 2.31 10.79 -0.07
C GLY A 45 2.46 9.62 -1.05
N ILE A 46 3.58 8.91 -0.98
CA ILE A 46 3.76 7.61 -1.62
C ILE A 46 3.85 6.56 -0.51
N VAL A 47 2.85 5.69 -0.45
CA VAL A 47 2.85 4.52 0.43
C VAL A 47 3.50 3.37 -0.31
N ARG A 48 4.59 2.85 0.25
CA ARG A 48 5.25 1.63 -0.20
C ARG A 48 4.94 0.52 0.79
N MET A 49 4.39 -0.59 0.31
CA MET A 49 4.00 -1.69 1.18
C MET A 49 4.38 -3.05 0.61
N ILE A 50 4.62 -4.00 1.51
CA ILE A 50 4.72 -5.42 1.18
C ILE A 50 3.47 -6.09 1.76
N VAL A 51 2.80 -6.86 0.93
CA VAL A 51 1.56 -7.57 1.24
C VAL A 51 1.77 -9.08 1.13
N ASN A 52 0.83 -9.87 1.65
CA ASN A 52 0.85 -11.32 1.51
C ASN A 52 0.58 -11.78 0.06
N ASP A 53 -0.22 -11.03 -0.71
CA ASP A 53 -0.57 -11.31 -2.10
C ASP A 53 -0.54 -10.04 -2.96
N THR A 54 0.59 -9.83 -3.64
CA THR A 54 0.78 -8.67 -4.52
C THR A 54 -0.14 -8.66 -5.74
N ASP A 55 -0.43 -9.82 -6.33
CA ASP A 55 -1.15 -9.88 -7.59
C ASP A 55 -2.65 -9.63 -7.34
N LYS A 56 -3.20 -10.17 -6.24
CA LYS A 56 -4.55 -9.83 -5.76
C LYS A 56 -4.68 -8.35 -5.39
N THR A 57 -3.68 -7.80 -4.70
CA THR A 57 -3.70 -6.40 -4.27
C THR A 57 -3.74 -5.45 -5.46
N MET A 58 -2.95 -5.72 -6.51
CA MET A 58 -2.97 -4.92 -7.74
C MET A 58 -4.31 -4.95 -8.49
N ALA A 59 -5.17 -5.94 -8.24
CA ALA A 59 -6.48 -6.04 -8.88
C ALA A 59 -7.59 -5.28 -8.14
N VAL A 60 -7.36 -4.89 -6.88
CA VAL A 60 -8.37 -4.26 -6.01
C VAL A 60 -8.06 -2.81 -5.62
N LEU A 61 -6.82 -2.36 -5.88
CA LEU A 61 -6.39 -0.97 -5.77
C LEU A 61 -6.60 -0.24 -7.09
#